data_AF-A0A9X3TM09-F1
#
_entry.id   AF-A0A9X3TM09-F1
#
_cell.length_a   1.000
_cell.length_b   1.000
_cell.length_c   1.000
_cell.angle_alpha   90.00
_cell.angle_beta   90.00
_cell.angle_gamma   90.00
#
_symmetry.space_group_name_H-M   'P 1'
#
loop_
_entity.id
_entity.type
_entity.pdbx_description
1 polymer ?
#
loop_
_entity_poly.entity_id
_entity_poly.type
_entity_poly.pdbx_seq_one_letter_code
_entity_poly.pdbx_strand_id
1 'polypeptide(L)'
;MNLAEILVYTDIRQLHQIADYYGCECNPHSKNELITSLLANLRYRQTIVREVEQLSLEEVHFFLLLFLDKRTVLSLEDLLAKAGLALDAHKERKAEEARKFIADAMRRGWIFPAKSRTAGQYQIPLDMREPYLQAWLDKWRDTVTAAEPTAYRDEGTALCDDIMQFLQFLQQEPVPLTADGAMYKRYQQQLFQFLHVKEEPLPPQKWRFGYGLHFDLYPDRFSLLYDFCYYQKWIEESPGRVMLTEAGEERLKQPYDDHLHHDLIRFWMRLYKRAVPNLPMLVQLIPLLGAGGWVSQDALSDRLLSWIRPFYYDDAVNILTNRVLKMMVHLGLLRVGQDESGQWLYAGTYASQTWLRKYNGFTETTILLK
;
A
#
# COMPACT_ATOMS: atom_id res chain seq x y z
N MET A 1 -8.52 -4.87 20.97
CA MET A 1 -8.67 -4.36 22.35
C MET A 1 -8.44 -2.87 22.30
N ASN A 2 -9.25 -2.12 23.03
CA ASN A 2 -9.05 -0.67 23.21
C ASN A 2 -8.01 -0.41 24.30
N LEU A 3 -7.46 0.80 24.34
CA LEU A 3 -6.42 1.20 25.28
C LEU A 3 -6.80 0.88 26.74
N ALA A 4 -8.04 1.18 27.14
CA ALA A 4 -8.53 0.90 28.50
C ALA A 4 -8.40 -0.57 28.90
N GLU A 5 -8.78 -1.49 28.01
CA GLU A 5 -8.66 -2.93 28.27
C GLU A 5 -7.20 -3.37 28.36
N ILE A 6 -6.35 -2.80 27.51
CA ILE A 6 -4.92 -3.11 27.45
C ILE A 6 -4.22 -2.69 28.75
N LEU A 7 -4.49 -1.48 29.25
CA LEU A 7 -3.85 -0.94 30.45
C LEU A 7 -4.17 -1.74 31.72
N VAL A 8 -5.38 -2.32 31.82
CA VAL A 8 -5.76 -3.19 32.95
C VAL A 8 -4.83 -4.39 33.10
N TYR A 9 -4.43 -5.00 31.98
CA TYR A 9 -3.57 -6.20 31.96
C TYR A 9 -2.08 -5.88 31.82
N THR A 10 -1.72 -4.64 31.52
CA THR A 10 -0.33 -4.21 31.35
C THR A 10 0.42 -4.29 32.70
N ASP A 11 1.68 -4.71 32.64
CA ASP A 11 2.57 -4.76 33.81
C ASP A 11 2.79 -3.36 34.39
N ILE A 12 2.80 -3.26 35.71
CA ILE A 12 2.90 -1.97 36.40
C ILE A 12 4.20 -1.23 36.05
N ARG A 13 5.30 -1.93 35.77
CA ARG A 13 6.57 -1.30 35.38
C ARG A 13 6.45 -0.61 34.03
N GLN A 14 5.74 -1.21 33.07
CA GLN A 14 5.51 -0.57 31.78
C GLN A 14 4.58 0.66 31.94
N LEU A 15 3.55 0.57 32.78
CA LEU A 15 2.69 1.71 33.07
C LEU A 15 3.49 2.89 33.66
N HIS A 16 4.42 2.62 34.58
CA HIS A 16 5.34 3.64 35.09
C HIS A 16 6.21 4.24 34.00
N GLN A 17 6.83 3.42 33.14
CA GLN A 17 7.66 3.92 32.04
C GLN A 17 6.91 4.88 31.11
N ILE A 18 5.63 4.59 30.82
CA ILE A 18 4.80 5.47 30.00
C ILE A 18 4.44 6.74 30.78
N ALA A 19 4.06 6.62 32.05
CA ALA A 19 3.71 7.77 32.88
C ALA A 19 4.90 8.73 33.07
N ASP A 20 6.09 8.19 33.30
CA ASP A 20 7.34 8.95 33.42
C ASP A 20 7.68 9.66 32.12
N TYR A 21 7.47 9.01 30.96
CA TYR A 21 7.68 9.62 29.65
C TYR A 21 6.77 10.84 29.41
N TYR A 22 5.49 10.74 29.79
CA TYR A 22 4.52 11.84 29.64
C TYR A 22 4.52 12.82 30.82
N GLY A 23 5.32 12.59 31.86
CA GLY A 23 5.35 13.42 33.07
C GLY A 23 4.02 13.43 33.84
N CYS A 24 3.32 12.29 33.88
CA CYS A 24 2.05 12.18 34.57
C CYS A 24 2.21 12.30 36.09
N GLU A 25 1.49 13.24 36.72
CA GLU A 25 1.38 13.34 38.17
C GLU A 25 0.34 12.33 38.68
N CYS A 26 0.79 11.20 39.22
CA CYS A 26 -0.08 10.18 39.81
C CYS A 26 0.61 9.43 40.94
N ASN A 27 -0.15 8.91 41.91
CA ASN A 27 0.38 8.06 42.97
C ASN A 27 0.99 6.78 42.39
N PRO A 28 2.31 6.53 42.56
CA PRO A 28 2.96 5.38 41.96
C PRO A 28 2.51 4.05 42.57
N HIS A 29 1.88 4.06 43.75
CA HIS A 29 1.42 2.85 44.41
C HIS A 29 -0.01 2.44 44.02
N SER A 30 -0.73 3.26 43.24
CA SER A 30 -2.10 2.99 42.82
C SER A 30 -2.17 2.67 41.33
N LYS A 31 -2.28 1.39 40.97
CA LYS A 31 -2.43 0.97 39.57
C LYS A 31 -3.66 1.62 38.91
N ASN A 32 -4.76 1.76 39.64
CA ASN A 32 -5.98 2.37 39.12
C ASN A 32 -5.80 3.86 38.81
N GLU A 33 -5.09 4.59 39.68
CA GLU A 33 -4.79 6.01 39.46
C GLU A 33 -3.84 6.20 38.28
N LEU A 34 -2.83 5.34 38.17
CA LEU A 34 -1.90 5.29 37.04
C LEU A 34 -2.62 5.02 35.70
N ILE A 35 -3.51 4.02 35.66
CA ILE A 35 -4.33 3.73 34.47
C ILE A 35 -5.22 4.93 34.11
N THR A 36 -5.85 5.56 35.10
CA THR A 36 -6.75 6.70 34.87
C THR A 36 -5.98 7.90 34.31
N SER A 37 -4.81 8.20 34.87
CA SER A 37 -3.93 9.28 34.40
C SER A 37 -3.44 9.02 32.97
N LEU A 38 -2.98 7.79 32.69
CA LEU A 38 -2.54 7.39 31.34
C LEU A 38 -3.68 7.45 30.31
N LEU A 39 -4.88 7.01 30.66
CA LEU A 39 -6.05 7.08 29.77
C LEU A 39 -6.42 8.52 29.42
N ALA A 40 -6.35 9.42 30.40
CA ALA A 40 -6.61 10.83 30.19
C ALA A 40 -5.53 11.46 29.29
N ASN A 41 -4.26 11.14 29.51
CA ASN A 41 -3.14 11.75 28.80
C ASN A 41 -2.97 11.21 27.37
N LEU A 42 -2.92 9.88 27.18
CA LEU A 42 -2.65 9.25 25.87
C LEU A 42 -3.74 9.50 24.82
N ARG A 43 -4.96 9.86 25.26
CA ARG A 43 -6.09 10.20 24.39
C ARG A 43 -6.27 11.71 24.23
N TYR A 44 -5.51 12.51 24.97
CA TYR A 44 -5.64 13.96 24.91
C TYR A 44 -5.07 14.50 23.60
N ARG A 45 -5.88 15.26 22.86
CA ARG A 45 -5.53 15.75 21.52
C ARG A 45 -4.20 16.50 21.51
N GLN A 46 -3.95 17.36 22.49
CA GLN A 46 -2.70 18.14 22.54
C GLN A 46 -1.47 17.25 22.78
N THR A 47 -1.59 16.20 23.59
CA THR A 47 -0.53 15.21 23.76
C THR A 47 -0.23 14.53 22.43
N ILE A 48 -1.26 14.03 21.73
CA ILE A 48 -1.10 13.33 20.45
C ILE A 48 -0.44 14.22 19.41
N VAL A 49 -0.90 15.47 19.26
CA VAL A 49 -0.33 16.43 18.30
C VAL A 49 1.14 16.69 18.62
N ARG A 50 1.47 16.98 19.89
CA ARG A 50 2.85 17.21 20.32
C ARG A 50 3.75 16.00 20.04
N GLU A 51 3.27 14.79 20.32
CA GLU A 51 4.02 13.56 20.06
C GLU A 51 4.36 13.41 18.58
N VAL A 52 3.38 13.61 17.71
CA VAL A 52 3.52 13.49 16.27
C VAL A 52 4.44 14.57 15.69
N GLU A 53 4.40 15.79 16.24
CA GLU A 53 5.23 16.91 15.79
C GLU A 53 6.72 16.71 16.05
N GLN A 54 7.05 15.97 17.12
CA GLN A 54 8.43 15.74 17.56
C GLN A 54 9.11 14.54 16.88
N LEU A 55 8.39 13.78 16.05
CA LEU A 55 8.95 12.61 15.38
C LEU A 55 9.95 13.02 14.28
N SER A 56 11.11 12.36 14.29
CA SER A 56 12.03 12.33 13.15
C SER A 56 11.40 11.65 11.92
N LEU A 57 12.04 11.77 10.76
CA LEU A 57 11.53 11.19 9.51
C LEU A 57 11.42 9.66 9.60
N GLU A 58 12.41 9.02 10.21
CA GLU A 58 12.47 7.58 10.44
C GLU A 58 11.40 7.14 11.45
N GLU A 59 11.20 7.91 12.52
CA GLU A 59 10.13 7.65 13.50
C GLU A 59 8.74 7.80 12.87
N VAL A 60 8.53 8.79 12.01
CA VAL A 60 7.30 8.93 11.22
C VAL A 60 7.10 7.71 10.32
N HIS A 61 8.14 7.25 9.64
CA HIS A 61 8.06 6.08 8.77
C HIS A 61 7.66 4.83 9.57
N PHE A 62 8.31 4.57 10.71
CA PHE A 62 7.95 3.46 11.59
C PHE A 62 6.53 3.59 12.15
N PHE A 63 6.15 4.78 12.58
CA PHE A 63 4.80 5.11 13.04
C PHE A 63 3.75 4.77 11.97
N LEU A 64 3.93 5.21 10.72
CA LEU A 64 3.01 4.93 9.62
C LEU A 64 2.94 3.43 9.30
N LEU A 65 4.09 2.73 9.28
CA LEU A 65 4.13 1.28 9.10
C LEU A 65 3.38 0.52 10.20
N LEU A 66 3.33 1.05 11.41
CA LEU A 66 2.67 0.46 12.57
C LEU A 66 1.16 0.77 12.59
N PHE A 67 0.79 2.03 12.39
CA PHE A 67 -0.57 2.52 12.56
C PHE A 67 -1.48 2.26 11.35
N LEU A 68 -0.91 2.13 10.14
CA LEU A 68 -1.64 1.70 8.95
C LEU A 68 -1.77 0.16 8.84
N ASP A 69 -1.02 -0.61 9.64
CA ASP A 69 -1.19 -2.07 9.72
C ASP A 69 -2.39 -2.40 10.59
N LYS A 70 -3.38 -3.08 10.02
CA LYS A 70 -4.66 -3.30 10.69
C LYS A 70 -4.62 -4.44 11.71
N ARG A 71 -3.58 -5.28 11.71
CA ARG A 71 -3.42 -6.37 12.69
C ARG A 71 -3.39 -5.82 14.12
N THR A 72 -4.18 -6.38 15.02
CA THR A 72 -4.17 -5.98 16.44
C THR A 72 -3.01 -6.56 17.22
N VAL A 73 -2.38 -7.62 16.71
CA VAL A 73 -1.24 -8.31 17.31
C VAL A 73 -0.13 -8.46 16.27
N LEU A 74 1.10 -8.14 16.65
CA LEU A 74 2.32 -8.26 15.86
C LEU A 74 3.35 -9.09 16.63
N SER A 75 4.13 -9.89 15.91
CA SER A 75 5.30 -10.55 16.49
C SER A 75 6.47 -9.58 16.64
N LEU A 76 7.48 -9.95 17.45
CA LEU A 76 8.74 -9.22 17.49
C LEU A 76 9.42 -9.15 16.11
N GLU A 77 9.32 -10.22 15.31
CA GLU A 77 9.85 -10.26 13.94
C GLU A 77 9.17 -9.23 13.04
N ASP A 78 7.83 -9.12 13.12
CA ASP A 78 7.08 -8.09 12.39
C ASP A 78 7.54 -6.68 12.74
N LEU A 79 7.74 -6.41 14.04
CA LEU A 79 8.19 -5.10 14.52
C LEU A 79 9.63 -4.80 14.10
N LEU A 80 10.53 -5.78 14.18
CA LEU A 80 11.91 -5.64 13.71
C LEU A 80 11.97 -5.42 12.20
N ALA A 81 11.12 -6.10 11.42
CA ALA A 81 11.01 -5.89 9.99
C ALA A 81 10.54 -4.46 9.67
N LYS A 82 9.51 -3.96 10.35
CA LYS A 82 9.03 -2.57 10.19
C LYS A 82 10.09 -1.53 10.58
N ALA A 83 10.76 -1.73 11.72
CA ALA A 83 11.83 -0.84 12.15
C ALA A 83 13.02 -0.88 11.17
N GLY A 84 13.36 -2.06 10.64
CA GLY A 84 14.37 -2.22 9.60
C GLY A 84 14.01 -1.52 8.28
N LEU A 85 12.72 -1.47 7.92
CA LEU A 85 12.25 -0.69 6.77
C LEU A 85 12.39 0.83 7.01
N ALA A 86 12.11 1.28 8.24
CA ALA A 86 12.19 2.69 8.64
C ALA A 86 13.62 3.25 8.75
N LEU A 87 14.57 2.43 9.19
CA LEU A 87 15.92 2.87 9.54
C LEU A 87 16.91 3.00 8.38
N ASP A 88 16.55 2.61 7.17
CA ASP A 88 17.60 2.23 6.22
C ASP A 88 17.98 3.30 5.18
N ALA A 89 19.10 3.97 5.49
CA ALA A 89 20.07 4.46 4.52
C ALA A 89 21.50 3.90 4.75
N HIS A 90 21.78 3.13 5.81
CA HIS A 90 23.14 2.65 6.10
C HIS A 90 23.20 1.17 6.53
N LYS A 91 24.03 0.41 5.80
CA LYS A 91 24.39 -0.98 6.10
C LYS A 91 25.12 -1.04 7.47
N GLU A 92 24.83 -2.08 8.24
CA GLU A 92 25.62 -2.62 9.38
C GLU A 92 25.35 -2.17 10.85
N ARG A 93 24.32 -1.37 11.20
CA ARG A 93 24.02 -1.06 12.63
C ARG A 93 22.60 -1.37 13.16
N LYS A 94 21.84 -2.24 12.49
CA LYS A 94 20.37 -2.21 12.59
C LYS A 94 19.70 -2.98 13.72
N ALA A 95 20.26 -4.07 14.25
CA ALA A 95 19.50 -4.90 15.20
C ALA A 95 19.24 -4.18 16.53
N GLU A 96 20.22 -3.43 17.02
CA GLU A 96 20.09 -2.68 18.27
C GLU A 96 19.25 -1.40 18.08
N GLU A 97 19.45 -0.67 16.98
CA GLU A 97 18.65 0.51 16.64
C GLU A 97 17.18 0.15 16.37
N ALA A 98 16.90 -0.94 15.66
CA ALA A 98 15.54 -1.42 15.46
C ALA A 98 14.86 -1.78 16.79
N ARG A 99 15.61 -2.34 17.75
CA ARG A 99 15.09 -2.59 19.11
C ARG A 99 14.81 -1.28 19.86
N LYS A 100 15.57 -0.20 19.62
CA LYS A 100 15.28 1.13 20.19
C LYS A 100 13.93 1.66 19.70
N PHE A 101 13.63 1.57 18.41
CA PHE A 101 12.31 1.95 17.87
C PHE A 101 11.15 1.20 18.53
N ILE A 102 11.34 -0.10 18.82
CA ILE A 102 10.36 -0.91 19.53
C ILE A 102 10.23 -0.46 20.99
N ALA A 103 11.34 -0.26 21.68
CA ALA A 103 11.35 0.23 23.06
C ALA A 103 10.72 1.63 23.18
N ASP A 104 10.98 2.51 22.21
CA ASP A 104 10.40 3.84 22.13
C ASP A 104 8.90 3.78 21.87
N ALA A 105 8.43 2.91 20.98
CA ALA A 105 6.99 2.68 20.78
C ALA A 105 6.31 2.11 22.04
N MET A 106 7.00 1.28 22.84
CA MET A 106 6.48 0.82 24.14
C MET A 106 6.40 1.96 25.15
N ARG A 107 7.44 2.81 25.21
CA ARG A 107 7.53 3.96 26.11
C ARG A 107 6.49 5.04 25.78
N ARG A 108 6.21 5.27 24.49
CA ARG A 108 5.14 6.14 23.99
C ARG A 108 3.74 5.54 24.15
N GLY A 109 3.62 4.30 24.62
CA GLY A 109 2.33 3.62 24.77
C GLY A 109 1.62 3.33 23.43
N TRP A 110 2.36 3.19 22.33
CA TRP A 110 1.81 2.80 21.03
C TRP A 110 1.64 1.28 20.92
N ILE A 111 2.53 0.53 21.57
CA ILE A 111 2.50 -0.93 21.61
C ILE A 111 2.65 -1.45 23.04
N PHE A 112 2.03 -2.59 23.30
CA PHE A 112 2.05 -3.27 24.59
C PHE A 112 2.36 -4.75 24.40
N PRO A 113 3.04 -5.43 25.32
CA PRO A 113 3.13 -6.89 25.30
C PRO A 113 1.73 -7.50 25.31
N ALA A 114 1.48 -8.46 24.43
CA ALA A 114 0.20 -9.16 24.37
C ALA A 114 0.05 -10.10 25.58
N LYS A 115 -1.18 -10.30 26.03
CA LYS A 115 -1.53 -11.19 27.16
C LYS A 115 -1.25 -12.69 26.91
N SER A 116 -0.93 -13.07 25.67
CA SER A 116 -0.79 -14.46 25.21
C SER A 116 0.34 -15.23 25.94
N ARG A 117 0.22 -16.57 26.00
CA ARG A 117 1.26 -17.48 26.52
C ARG A 117 2.52 -17.50 25.65
N THR A 118 2.43 -17.03 24.40
CA THR A 118 3.56 -16.98 23.48
C THR A 118 4.35 -15.70 23.69
N ALA A 119 5.53 -15.80 24.31
CA ALA A 119 6.43 -14.68 24.48
C ALA A 119 6.77 -14.02 23.13
N GLY A 120 6.90 -12.69 23.11
CA GLY A 120 7.29 -11.93 21.91
C GLY A 120 6.16 -11.47 21.00
N GLN A 121 4.91 -11.47 21.49
CA GLN A 121 3.78 -10.83 20.81
C GLN A 121 3.46 -9.47 21.42
N TYR A 122 3.09 -8.51 20.58
CA TYR A 122 2.75 -7.14 20.96
C TYR A 122 1.39 -6.77 20.39
N GLN A 123 0.65 -5.93 21.08
CA GLN A 123 -0.68 -5.45 20.70
C GLN A 123 -0.69 -3.93 20.57
N ILE A 124 -1.46 -3.44 19.59
CA ILE A 124 -1.66 -2.01 19.33
C ILE A 124 -3.10 -1.65 19.71
N PRO A 125 -3.34 -0.62 20.53
CA PRO A 125 -4.69 -0.16 20.85
C PRO A 125 -5.42 0.35 19.60
N LEU A 126 -6.60 -0.21 19.33
CA LEU A 126 -7.37 0.13 18.13
C LEU A 126 -7.83 1.60 18.11
N ASP A 127 -8.26 2.09 19.26
CA ASP A 127 -8.77 3.43 19.48
C ASP A 127 -7.70 4.53 19.48
N MET A 128 -6.41 4.15 19.48
CA MET A 128 -5.31 5.10 19.31
C MET A 128 -4.94 5.34 17.85
N ARG A 129 -5.29 4.45 16.92
CA ARG A 129 -4.80 4.53 15.55
C ARG A 129 -5.26 5.79 14.83
N GLU A 130 -6.58 5.96 14.77
CA GLU A 130 -7.20 7.05 14.03
C GLU A 130 -6.79 8.43 14.60
N PRO A 131 -6.82 8.67 15.93
CA PRO A 131 -6.41 9.98 16.47
C PRO A 131 -4.97 10.37 16.12
N TYR A 132 -4.02 9.43 16.20
CA TYR A 132 -2.63 9.71 15.85
C TYR A 132 -2.43 9.91 14.35
N LEU A 133 -3.08 9.08 13.52
CA LEU A 133 -3.02 9.25 12.06
C LEU A 133 -3.64 10.58 11.63
N GLN A 134 -4.76 10.99 12.22
CA GLN A 134 -5.37 12.30 11.93
C GLN A 134 -4.49 13.45 12.40
N ALA A 135 -3.90 13.38 13.59
CA ALA A 135 -2.95 14.40 14.04
C ALA A 135 -1.76 14.54 13.08
N TRP A 136 -1.26 13.43 12.53
CA TRP A 136 -0.22 13.46 11.50
C TRP A 136 -0.74 14.05 10.19
N LEU A 137 -1.91 13.63 9.71
CA LEU A 137 -2.50 14.13 8.46
C LEU A 137 -2.82 15.63 8.51
N ASP A 138 -3.32 16.14 9.64
CA ASP A 138 -3.65 17.55 9.85
C ASP A 138 -2.43 18.45 9.65
N LYS A 139 -1.23 17.99 10.07
CA LYS A 139 0.04 18.71 9.83
C LYS A 139 0.36 18.89 8.33
N TRP A 140 -0.13 18.00 7.48
CA TRP A 140 0.24 17.96 6.06
C TRP A 140 -0.82 18.55 5.14
N ARG A 141 -2.10 18.39 5.46
CA ARG A 141 -3.24 18.77 4.60
C ARG A 141 -3.18 20.21 4.11
N ASP A 142 -2.73 21.14 4.95
CA ASP A 142 -2.62 22.56 4.59
C ASP A 142 -1.57 22.83 3.49
N THR A 143 -0.66 21.88 3.23
CA THR A 143 0.45 22.05 2.28
C THR A 143 0.33 21.23 1.00
N VAL A 144 -0.71 20.39 0.88
CA VAL A 144 -0.78 19.32 -0.12
C VAL A 144 -2.06 19.39 -0.98
N THR A 145 -3.03 20.21 -0.59
CA THR A 145 -4.30 20.34 -1.31
C THR A 145 -4.17 21.21 -2.57
N ALA A 146 -4.76 20.74 -3.66
CA ALA A 146 -4.84 21.42 -4.95
C ALA A 146 -6.30 21.65 -5.34
N ALA A 147 -6.53 22.64 -6.21
CA ALA A 147 -7.83 22.87 -6.82
C ALA A 147 -8.24 21.67 -7.69
N GLU A 148 -9.55 21.47 -7.83
CA GLU A 148 -10.08 20.43 -8.72
C GLU A 148 -9.75 20.76 -10.19
N PRO A 149 -9.17 19.81 -10.95
CA PRO A 149 -8.90 19.99 -12.36
C PRO A 149 -10.20 20.10 -13.17
N THR A 150 -10.14 20.83 -14.30
CA THR A 150 -11.29 21.02 -15.20
C THR A 150 -11.81 19.71 -15.78
N ALA A 151 -10.90 18.75 -16.01
CA ALA A 151 -11.22 17.42 -16.48
C ALA A 151 -10.31 16.40 -15.79
N TYR A 152 -10.87 15.22 -15.52
CA TYR A 152 -10.12 14.12 -14.94
C TYR A 152 -10.54 12.77 -15.54
N ARG A 153 -9.64 11.81 -15.39
CA ARG A 153 -9.83 10.41 -15.74
C ARG A 153 -10.04 9.59 -14.47
N ASP A 154 -11.12 8.82 -14.46
CA ASP A 154 -11.39 7.76 -13.49
C ASP A 154 -11.58 6.46 -14.27
N GLU A 155 -10.75 5.47 -14.00
CA GLU A 155 -10.79 4.18 -14.71
C GLU A 155 -11.70 3.15 -14.00
N GLY A 156 -12.18 3.44 -12.78
CA GLY A 156 -13.08 2.56 -12.05
C GLY A 156 -12.65 1.09 -12.07
N THR A 157 -13.53 0.20 -12.52
CA THR A 157 -13.29 -1.24 -12.66
C THR A 157 -12.88 -1.65 -14.08
N ALA A 158 -12.50 -0.72 -14.95
CA ALA A 158 -12.25 -0.99 -16.37
C ALA A 158 -11.18 -2.07 -16.62
N LEU A 159 -10.24 -2.26 -15.70
CA LEU A 159 -9.25 -3.34 -15.81
C LEU A 159 -9.89 -4.73 -15.68
N CYS A 160 -10.95 -4.86 -14.89
CA CYS A 160 -11.73 -6.10 -14.80
C CYS A 160 -12.54 -6.35 -16.08
N ASP A 161 -13.11 -5.30 -16.66
CA ASP A 161 -13.84 -5.44 -17.94
C ASP A 161 -12.89 -5.81 -19.08
N ASP A 162 -11.69 -5.24 -19.08
CA ASP A 162 -10.65 -5.53 -20.07
C ASP A 162 -10.06 -6.93 -19.91
N ILE A 163 -10.01 -7.48 -18.70
CA ILE A 163 -9.74 -8.91 -18.48
C ILE A 163 -10.75 -9.75 -19.26
N MET A 164 -12.05 -9.43 -19.12
CA MET A 164 -13.10 -10.20 -19.80
C MET A 164 -13.00 -10.06 -21.32
N GLN A 165 -12.72 -8.86 -21.83
CA GLN A 165 -12.48 -8.66 -23.25
C GLN A 165 -11.29 -9.48 -23.78
N PHE A 166 -10.20 -9.53 -23.01
CA PHE A 166 -9.02 -10.32 -23.40
C PHE A 166 -9.33 -11.82 -23.42
N LEU A 167 -10.05 -12.35 -22.43
CA LEU A 167 -10.47 -13.75 -22.43
C LEU A 167 -11.43 -14.05 -23.60
N GLN A 168 -12.36 -13.14 -23.91
CA GLN A 168 -13.25 -13.27 -25.09
C GLN A 168 -12.47 -13.25 -26.41
N PHE A 169 -11.42 -12.42 -26.49
CA PHE A 169 -10.54 -12.38 -27.65
C PHE A 169 -9.85 -13.73 -27.88
N LEU A 170 -9.33 -14.35 -26.81
CA LEU A 170 -8.71 -15.68 -26.86
C LEU A 170 -9.69 -16.84 -27.06
N GLN A 171 -10.99 -16.63 -26.77
CA GLN A 171 -12.03 -17.64 -27.01
C GLN A 171 -12.24 -17.91 -28.51
N GLN A 172 -11.94 -16.94 -29.38
CA GLN A 172 -12.15 -17.09 -30.82
C GLN A 172 -11.13 -18.05 -31.45
N GLU A 173 -9.86 -17.82 -31.19
CA GLU A 173 -8.76 -18.67 -31.64
C GLU A 173 -7.49 -18.44 -30.78
N PRO A 174 -6.62 -19.45 -30.65
CA PRO A 174 -5.30 -19.27 -30.06
C PRO A 174 -4.48 -18.19 -30.80
N VAL A 175 -3.88 -17.28 -30.04
CA VAL A 175 -3.09 -16.17 -30.60
C VAL A 175 -1.63 -16.59 -30.70
N PRO A 176 -0.99 -16.46 -31.88
CA PRO A 176 0.41 -16.81 -32.02
C PRO A 176 1.30 -15.84 -31.24
N LEU A 177 2.36 -16.38 -30.65
CA LEU A 177 3.42 -15.66 -29.96
C LEU A 177 4.67 -15.60 -30.84
N THR A 178 5.42 -14.51 -30.69
CA THR A 178 6.77 -14.35 -31.23
C THR A 178 7.76 -15.25 -30.48
N ALA A 179 9.00 -15.35 -30.98
CA ALA A 179 10.06 -16.10 -30.30
C ALA A 179 10.34 -15.58 -28.88
N ASP A 180 10.14 -14.28 -28.66
CA ASP A 180 10.32 -13.62 -27.37
C ASP A 180 9.07 -13.72 -26.46
N GLY A 181 8.04 -14.47 -26.86
CA GLY A 181 6.83 -14.70 -26.06
C GLY A 181 5.73 -13.65 -26.17
N ALA A 182 5.95 -12.53 -26.88
CA ALA A 182 4.91 -11.52 -27.06
C ALA A 182 3.92 -11.93 -28.16
N MET A 183 2.63 -11.60 -28.02
CA MET A 183 1.67 -11.67 -29.13
C MET A 183 2.17 -10.85 -30.31
N TYR A 184 1.98 -11.32 -31.55
CA TYR A 184 2.37 -10.51 -32.72
C TYR A 184 1.66 -9.14 -32.71
N LYS A 185 2.37 -8.10 -33.16
CA LYS A 185 1.91 -6.70 -33.11
C LYS A 185 0.50 -6.47 -33.66
N ARG A 186 0.12 -7.19 -34.73
CA ARG A 186 -1.23 -7.09 -35.31
C ARG A 186 -2.34 -7.49 -34.32
N TYR A 187 -2.12 -8.54 -33.53
CA TYR A 187 -3.07 -9.01 -32.52
C TYR A 187 -3.08 -8.08 -31.31
N GLN A 188 -1.91 -7.57 -30.90
CA GLN A 188 -1.85 -6.54 -29.86
C GLN A 188 -2.66 -5.29 -30.26
N GLN A 189 -2.45 -4.76 -31.47
CA GLN A 189 -3.18 -3.59 -31.96
C GLN A 189 -4.68 -3.84 -32.05
N GLN A 190 -5.08 -5.01 -32.56
CA GLN A 190 -6.48 -5.38 -32.63
C GLN A 190 -7.11 -5.45 -31.23
N LEU A 191 -6.49 -6.16 -30.30
CA LEU A 191 -6.96 -6.30 -28.93
C LEU A 191 -7.05 -4.95 -28.22
N PHE A 192 -5.98 -4.14 -28.26
CA PHE A 192 -5.91 -2.88 -27.53
C PHE A 192 -6.91 -1.82 -28.01
N GLN A 193 -7.41 -1.94 -29.24
CA GLN A 193 -8.47 -1.07 -29.76
C GLN A 193 -9.84 -1.31 -29.10
N PHE A 194 -10.10 -2.52 -28.60
CA PHE A 194 -11.37 -2.86 -27.97
C PHE A 194 -11.39 -2.57 -26.47
N LEU A 195 -10.22 -2.55 -25.83
CA LEU A 195 -10.09 -2.27 -24.40
C LEU A 195 -10.72 -0.91 -24.04
N HIS A 196 -11.36 -0.86 -22.87
CA HIS A 196 -11.95 0.35 -22.33
C HIS A 196 -10.90 1.44 -22.13
N VAL A 197 -9.71 1.05 -21.66
CA VAL A 197 -8.54 1.93 -21.58
C VAL A 197 -7.63 1.58 -22.74
N LYS A 198 -7.59 2.46 -23.73
CA LYS A 198 -6.78 2.27 -24.95
C LYS A 198 -5.30 2.25 -24.60
N GLU A 199 -4.60 1.26 -25.15
CA GLU A 199 -3.15 1.11 -25.03
C GLU A 199 -2.51 0.96 -26.42
N GLU A 200 -1.20 1.17 -26.49
CA GLU A 200 -0.43 1.03 -27.73
C GLU A 200 0.68 0.00 -27.52
N PRO A 201 0.99 -0.85 -28.53
CA PRO A 201 2.12 -1.76 -28.45
C PRO A 201 3.42 -1.02 -28.13
N LEU A 202 4.30 -1.68 -27.38
CA LEU A 202 5.60 -1.11 -27.06
C LEU A 202 6.41 -0.81 -28.34
N PRO A 203 7.18 0.30 -28.36
CA PRO A 203 8.05 0.61 -29.49
C PRO A 203 9.25 -0.36 -29.56
N PRO A 204 9.76 -0.69 -30.76
CA PRO A 204 10.71 -1.79 -30.99
C PRO A 204 12.13 -1.64 -30.41
N GLN A 205 12.45 -0.55 -29.70
CA GLN A 205 13.82 -0.23 -29.27
C GLN A 205 13.95 0.37 -27.87
N LYS A 206 12.94 0.26 -27.01
CA LYS A 206 13.06 0.79 -25.65
C LYS A 206 13.37 -0.33 -24.69
N TRP A 207 14.65 -0.50 -24.36
CA TRP A 207 15.01 -1.25 -23.15
C TRP A 207 14.16 -0.69 -22.01
N ARG A 208 13.40 -1.58 -21.37
CA ARG A 208 12.41 -1.24 -20.38
C ARG A 208 12.69 -2.09 -19.16
N PHE A 209 12.53 -1.47 -17.99
CA PHE A 209 12.45 -2.18 -16.73
C PHE A 209 11.02 -2.08 -16.21
N GLY A 210 10.60 -3.06 -15.41
CA GLY A 210 9.24 -3.15 -14.88
C GLY A 210 9.09 -4.35 -13.96
N TYR A 211 7.88 -4.55 -13.46
CA TYR A 211 7.55 -5.63 -12.53
C TYR A 211 6.46 -6.49 -13.14
N GLY A 212 6.55 -7.81 -12.95
CA GLY A 212 5.74 -8.77 -13.68
C GLY A 212 6.61 -9.70 -14.52
N LEU A 213 5.96 -10.65 -15.18
CA LEU A 213 6.62 -11.55 -16.10
C LEU A 213 6.74 -10.90 -17.49
N HIS A 214 5.70 -10.19 -17.93
CA HIS A 214 5.60 -9.68 -19.31
C HIS A 214 5.76 -8.16 -19.43
N PHE A 215 6.44 -7.52 -18.47
CA PHE A 215 6.57 -6.07 -18.44
C PHE A 215 7.39 -5.53 -19.62
N ASP A 216 8.27 -6.32 -20.20
CA ASP A 216 9.09 -5.94 -21.36
C ASP A 216 8.36 -6.18 -22.69
N LEU A 217 7.28 -6.96 -22.66
CA LEU A 217 6.50 -7.32 -23.85
C LEU A 217 5.26 -6.44 -24.05
N TYR A 218 4.68 -5.94 -22.95
CA TYR A 218 3.42 -5.20 -22.98
C TYR A 218 3.45 -3.91 -22.14
N PRO A 219 2.58 -2.92 -22.45
CA PRO A 219 2.32 -1.76 -21.57
C PRO A 219 2.01 -2.15 -20.12
N ASP A 220 2.27 -1.27 -19.14
CA ASP A 220 2.14 -1.59 -17.70
C ASP A 220 0.80 -2.22 -17.33
N ARG A 221 -0.29 -1.67 -17.85
CA ARG A 221 -1.65 -2.08 -17.51
C ARG A 221 -1.98 -3.43 -18.15
N PHE A 222 -1.74 -3.58 -19.45
CA PHE A 222 -1.94 -4.87 -20.12
C PHE A 222 -1.01 -5.96 -19.57
N SER A 223 0.24 -5.65 -19.23
CA SER A 223 1.16 -6.61 -18.59
C SER A 223 0.61 -7.12 -17.27
N LEU A 224 0.08 -6.24 -16.41
CA LEU A 224 -0.52 -6.66 -15.14
C LEU A 224 -1.75 -7.56 -15.37
N LEU A 225 -2.60 -7.19 -16.33
CA LEU A 225 -3.78 -7.96 -16.72
C LEU A 225 -3.41 -9.36 -17.23
N TYR A 226 -2.43 -9.42 -18.13
CA TYR A 226 -1.95 -10.67 -18.71
C TYR A 226 -1.36 -11.59 -17.64
N ASP A 227 -0.47 -11.05 -16.80
CA ASP A 227 0.14 -11.76 -15.68
C ASP A 227 -0.91 -12.27 -14.68
N PHE A 228 -1.96 -11.49 -14.44
CA PHE A 228 -3.07 -11.91 -13.59
C PHE A 228 -3.84 -13.08 -14.20
N CYS A 229 -4.21 -13.00 -15.48
CA CYS A 229 -4.91 -14.09 -16.18
C CYS A 229 -4.07 -15.36 -16.22
N TYR A 230 -2.76 -15.23 -16.44
CA TYR A 230 -1.80 -16.33 -16.40
C TYR A 230 -1.72 -16.95 -15.00
N TYR A 231 -1.60 -16.13 -13.95
CA TYR A 231 -1.55 -16.57 -12.56
C TYR A 231 -2.82 -17.32 -12.12
N GLN A 232 -3.99 -16.86 -12.58
CA GLN A 232 -5.28 -17.52 -12.34
C GLN A 232 -5.50 -18.78 -13.19
N LYS A 233 -4.56 -19.09 -14.09
CA LYS A 233 -4.64 -20.19 -15.07
C LYS A 233 -5.84 -20.06 -16.02
N TRP A 234 -6.30 -18.83 -16.29
CA TRP A 234 -7.36 -18.58 -17.27
C TRP A 234 -6.82 -18.61 -18.70
N ILE A 235 -5.53 -18.33 -18.84
CA ILE A 235 -4.80 -18.48 -20.07
C ILE A 235 -3.62 -19.42 -19.83
N GLU A 236 -3.15 -20.04 -20.90
CA GLU A 236 -1.90 -20.78 -20.90
C GLU A 236 -1.07 -20.44 -22.12
N GLU A 237 0.25 -20.49 -21.94
CA GLU A 237 1.22 -20.35 -23.02
C GLU A 237 1.68 -21.74 -23.45
N SER A 238 1.26 -22.12 -24.65
CA SER A 238 1.78 -23.29 -25.37
C SER A 238 2.91 -22.86 -26.31
N PRO A 239 3.76 -23.79 -26.80
CA PRO A 239 4.84 -23.43 -27.73
C PRO A 239 4.35 -22.58 -28.91
N GLY A 240 4.74 -21.30 -28.92
CA GLY A 240 4.42 -20.33 -29.97
C GLY A 240 2.99 -19.78 -29.99
N ARG A 241 2.17 -20.00 -28.96
CA ARG A 241 0.80 -19.46 -28.89
C ARG A 241 0.27 -19.32 -27.46
N VAL A 242 -0.57 -18.32 -27.22
CA VAL A 242 -1.38 -18.18 -26.01
C VAL A 242 -2.82 -18.57 -26.31
N MET A 243 -3.47 -19.27 -25.39
CA MET A 243 -4.86 -19.69 -25.53
C MET A 243 -5.63 -19.63 -24.22
N LEU A 244 -6.95 -19.60 -24.35
CA LEU A 244 -7.88 -19.71 -23.24
C LEU A 244 -7.87 -21.15 -22.70
N THR A 245 -7.88 -21.31 -21.38
CA THR A 245 -8.04 -22.61 -20.72
C THR A 245 -9.51 -22.89 -20.40
N GLU A 246 -9.81 -24.12 -19.96
CA GLU A 246 -11.14 -24.46 -19.43
C GLU A 246 -11.55 -23.54 -18.25
N ALA A 247 -10.62 -23.23 -17.34
CA ALA A 247 -10.87 -22.29 -16.25
C ALA A 247 -11.15 -20.86 -16.75
N GLY A 248 -10.52 -20.46 -17.85
CA GLY A 248 -10.81 -19.19 -18.53
C GLY A 248 -12.22 -19.18 -19.15
N GLU A 249 -12.64 -20.26 -19.78
CA GLU A 249 -14.00 -20.42 -20.32
C GLU A 249 -15.06 -20.39 -19.21
N GLU A 250 -14.80 -21.04 -18.08
CA GLU A 250 -15.68 -20.97 -16.91
C GLU A 250 -15.78 -19.54 -16.39
N ARG A 251 -14.65 -18.82 -16.32
CA ARG A 251 -14.64 -17.42 -15.89
C ARG A 251 -15.50 -16.53 -16.79
N LEU A 252 -15.47 -16.73 -18.11
CA LEU A 252 -16.30 -15.98 -19.07
C LEU A 252 -17.81 -16.14 -18.83
N LYS A 253 -18.25 -17.26 -18.25
CA LYS A 253 -19.66 -17.53 -17.94
C LYS A 253 -20.11 -16.90 -16.62
N GLN A 254 -19.16 -16.49 -15.77
CA GLN A 254 -19.47 -15.90 -14.47
C GLN A 254 -19.81 -14.42 -14.63
N PRO A 255 -20.80 -13.90 -13.89
CA PRO A 255 -21.04 -12.47 -13.83
C PRO A 255 -19.87 -11.75 -13.16
N TYR A 256 -19.82 -10.43 -13.37
CA TYR A 256 -18.91 -9.58 -12.61
C TYR A 256 -19.21 -9.69 -11.10
N ASP A 257 -18.15 -9.70 -10.31
CA ASP A 257 -18.18 -9.73 -8.85
C ASP A 257 -17.00 -8.89 -8.33
N ASP A 258 -17.24 -8.09 -7.29
CA ASP A 258 -16.24 -7.22 -6.67
C ASP A 258 -15.03 -8.00 -6.15
N HIS A 259 -15.18 -9.30 -5.84
CA HIS A 259 -14.05 -10.15 -5.49
C HIS A 259 -12.96 -10.18 -6.57
N LEU A 260 -13.34 -10.13 -7.86
CA LEU A 260 -12.37 -10.05 -8.96
C LEU A 260 -11.49 -8.80 -8.84
N HIS A 261 -12.11 -7.64 -8.63
CA HIS A 261 -11.40 -6.37 -8.49
C HIS A 261 -10.47 -6.40 -7.27
N HIS A 262 -10.95 -6.93 -6.15
CA HIS A 262 -10.15 -7.09 -4.94
C HIS A 262 -8.98 -8.07 -5.10
N ASP A 263 -9.18 -9.18 -5.81
CA ASP A 263 -8.14 -10.17 -6.11
C ASP A 263 -7.06 -9.58 -7.02
N LEU A 264 -7.45 -8.76 -7.99
CA LEU A 264 -6.54 -8.06 -8.88
C LEU A 264 -5.67 -7.04 -8.15
N ILE A 265 -6.27 -6.24 -7.26
CA ILE A 265 -5.51 -5.31 -6.41
C ILE A 265 -4.53 -6.07 -5.51
N ARG A 266 -4.99 -7.17 -4.88
CA ARG A 266 -4.13 -8.06 -4.08
C ARG A 266 -2.98 -8.63 -4.89
N PHE A 267 -3.25 -9.14 -6.09
CA PHE A 267 -2.24 -9.66 -6.98
C PHE A 267 -1.17 -8.62 -7.31
N TRP A 268 -1.57 -7.42 -7.71
CA TRP A 268 -0.64 -6.31 -7.96
C TRP A 268 0.25 -6.01 -6.76
N MET A 269 -0.34 -5.89 -5.56
CA MET A 269 0.44 -5.64 -4.35
C MET A 269 1.44 -6.76 -4.07
N ARG A 270 1.02 -8.03 -4.19
CA ARG A 270 1.89 -9.20 -3.98
C ARG A 270 3.02 -9.25 -5.00
N LEU A 271 2.75 -8.88 -6.24
CA LEU A 271 3.73 -8.84 -7.33
C LEU A 271 4.76 -7.73 -7.11
N TYR A 272 4.32 -6.54 -6.69
CA TYR A 272 5.17 -5.36 -6.58
C TYR A 272 5.88 -5.26 -5.22
N LYS A 273 5.40 -5.94 -4.17
CA LYS A 273 5.90 -5.84 -2.78
C LYS A 273 7.41 -6.04 -2.63
N ARG A 274 8.03 -6.90 -3.44
CA ARG A 274 9.48 -7.09 -3.40
C ARG A 274 10.24 -5.85 -3.85
N ALA A 275 9.79 -5.24 -4.93
CA ALA A 275 10.43 -4.06 -5.52
C ALA A 275 10.13 -2.81 -4.70
N VAL A 276 8.91 -2.73 -4.15
CA VAL A 276 8.43 -1.60 -3.35
C VAL A 276 7.97 -2.10 -1.98
N PRO A 277 8.89 -2.32 -1.01
CA PRO A 277 8.52 -2.86 0.30
C PRO A 277 7.50 -2.01 1.07
N ASN A 278 7.52 -0.69 0.86
CA ASN A 278 6.58 0.25 1.47
C ASN A 278 5.24 0.35 0.73
N LEU A 279 4.99 -0.46 -0.30
CA LEU A 279 3.75 -0.39 -1.09
C LEU A 279 2.47 -0.46 -0.25
N PRO A 280 2.32 -1.37 0.74
CA PRO A 280 1.11 -1.41 1.57
C PRO A 280 0.86 -0.13 2.37
N MET A 281 1.93 0.58 2.74
CA MET A 281 1.86 1.86 3.42
C MET A 281 1.45 2.96 2.43
N LEU A 282 2.16 3.07 1.30
CA LEU A 282 1.92 4.09 0.27
C LEU A 282 0.50 4.04 -0.27
N VAL A 283 0.01 2.84 -0.61
CA VAL A 283 -1.32 2.64 -1.17
C VAL A 283 -2.41 3.12 -0.22
N GLN A 284 -2.25 2.93 1.09
CA GLN A 284 -3.21 3.44 2.08
C GLN A 284 -3.02 4.94 2.34
N LEU A 285 -1.78 5.43 2.32
CA LEU A 285 -1.45 6.79 2.69
C LEU A 285 -1.83 7.82 1.62
N ILE A 286 -1.60 7.52 0.34
CA ILE A 286 -1.84 8.46 -0.77
C ILE A 286 -3.31 8.93 -0.80
N PRO A 287 -4.33 8.06 -0.71
CA PRO A 287 -5.72 8.51 -0.65
C PRO A 287 -6.06 9.28 0.64
N LEU A 288 -5.35 9.03 1.75
CA LEU A 288 -5.54 9.78 3.00
C LEU A 288 -4.98 11.20 2.91
N LEU A 289 -3.85 11.38 2.24
CA LEU A 289 -3.28 12.72 1.98
C LEU A 289 -4.20 13.57 1.10
N GLY A 290 -4.89 12.94 0.14
CA GLY A 290 -5.92 13.59 -0.68
C GLY A 290 -7.34 13.52 -0.13
N ALA A 291 -7.52 13.16 1.14
CA ALA A 291 -8.86 13.02 1.71
C ALA A 291 -9.59 14.36 1.71
N GLY A 292 -10.57 14.50 0.80
CA GLY A 292 -11.40 15.70 0.64
C GLY A 292 -11.08 16.56 -0.58
N GLY A 293 -10.14 16.16 -1.44
CA GLY A 293 -9.80 16.95 -2.62
C GLY A 293 -8.76 16.32 -3.54
N TRP A 294 -8.06 17.18 -4.27
CA TRP A 294 -7.01 16.82 -5.19
C TRP A 294 -5.64 17.16 -4.59
N VAL A 295 -4.62 16.41 -5.00
CA VAL A 295 -3.23 16.58 -4.53
C VAL A 295 -2.30 16.51 -5.73
N SER A 296 -1.32 17.41 -5.79
CA SER A 296 -0.34 17.40 -6.88
C SER A 296 0.69 16.28 -6.74
N GLN A 297 1.17 15.80 -7.88
CA GLN A 297 2.26 14.82 -7.93
C GLN A 297 3.50 15.33 -7.20
N ASP A 298 3.83 16.62 -7.31
CA ASP A 298 5.03 17.18 -6.68
C ASP A 298 4.89 17.19 -5.15
N ALA A 299 3.70 17.54 -4.63
CA ALA A 299 3.43 17.44 -3.20
C ALA A 299 3.51 15.99 -2.69
N LEU A 300 3.10 14.99 -3.49
CA LEU A 300 3.30 13.57 -3.14
C LEU A 300 4.79 13.20 -3.19
N SER A 301 5.52 13.65 -4.21
CA SER A 301 6.95 13.41 -4.38
C SER A 301 7.75 13.94 -3.18
N ASP A 302 7.53 15.20 -2.80
CA ASP A 302 8.23 15.87 -1.69
C ASP A 302 8.05 15.14 -0.35
N ARG A 303 6.91 14.44 -0.17
CA ARG A 303 6.57 13.76 1.08
C ARG A 303 6.93 12.28 1.09
N LEU A 304 6.82 11.60 -0.05
CA LEU A 304 6.85 10.13 -0.09
C LEU A 304 8.18 9.59 -0.62
N LEU A 305 8.95 10.37 -1.39
CA LEU A 305 10.19 9.88 -2.00
C LEU A 305 11.23 9.41 -0.99
N SER A 306 11.29 10.02 0.20
CA SER A 306 12.21 9.59 1.26
C SER A 306 11.95 8.16 1.75
N TRP A 307 10.76 7.63 1.49
CA TRP A 307 10.38 6.26 1.86
C TRP A 307 10.36 5.32 0.65
N ILE A 308 10.79 5.76 -0.52
CA ILE A 308 10.86 4.94 -1.73
C ILE A 308 12.32 4.72 -2.10
N ARG A 309 12.69 3.45 -2.22
CA ARG A 309 14.07 3.07 -2.56
C ARG A 309 14.14 2.69 -4.03
N PRO A 310 15.21 3.10 -4.74
CA PRO A 310 15.50 2.55 -6.05
C PRO A 310 15.58 1.03 -6.01
N PHE A 311 15.10 0.38 -7.07
CA PHE A 311 15.10 -1.07 -7.20
C PHE A 311 15.65 -1.47 -8.56
N TYR A 312 16.85 -2.06 -8.57
CA TYR A 312 17.66 -2.29 -9.77
C TYR A 312 17.82 -1.01 -10.59
N TYR A 313 17.10 -0.91 -11.70
CA TYR A 313 17.17 0.22 -12.63
C TYR A 313 15.97 1.18 -12.51
N ASP A 314 15.06 0.91 -11.58
CA ASP A 314 13.95 1.79 -11.27
C ASP A 314 14.37 2.78 -10.19
N ASP A 315 14.38 4.08 -10.48
CA ASP A 315 14.64 5.12 -9.50
C ASP A 315 13.40 5.43 -8.65
N ALA A 316 13.59 6.12 -7.52
CA ALA A 316 12.49 6.38 -6.58
C ALA A 316 11.33 7.20 -7.18
N VAL A 317 11.63 8.14 -8.08
CA VAL A 317 10.63 8.99 -8.75
C VAL A 317 9.81 8.16 -9.73
N ASN A 318 10.48 7.33 -10.53
CA ASN A 318 9.82 6.45 -11.48
C ASN A 318 8.99 5.38 -10.76
N ILE A 319 9.45 4.87 -9.61
CA ILE A 319 8.66 3.99 -8.75
C ILE A 319 7.38 4.69 -8.28
N LEU A 320 7.49 5.88 -7.68
CA LEU A 320 6.32 6.61 -7.19
C LEU A 320 5.31 6.87 -8.33
N THR A 321 5.78 7.42 -9.44
CA THR A 321 4.92 7.89 -10.53
C THR A 321 4.34 6.73 -11.34
N ASN A 322 5.17 5.81 -11.82
CA ASN A 322 4.76 4.79 -12.78
C ASN A 322 4.39 3.46 -12.12
N ARG A 323 4.98 3.10 -10.97
CA ARG A 323 4.71 1.81 -10.31
C ARG A 323 3.66 1.90 -9.23
N VAL A 324 3.48 3.08 -8.63
CA VAL A 324 2.48 3.31 -7.58
C VAL A 324 1.33 4.14 -8.12
N LEU A 325 1.51 5.43 -8.41
CA LEU A 325 0.41 6.34 -8.75
C LEU A 325 -0.34 5.92 -10.02
N LYS A 326 0.37 5.71 -11.14
CA LYS A 326 -0.22 5.26 -12.40
C LYS A 326 -0.95 3.92 -12.24
N MET A 327 -0.36 2.96 -11.52
CA MET A 327 -1.01 1.65 -11.30
C MET A 327 -2.23 1.76 -10.39
N MET A 328 -2.19 2.62 -9.37
CA MET A 328 -3.36 2.91 -8.54
C MET A 328 -4.49 3.55 -9.36
N VAL A 329 -4.19 4.35 -10.39
CA VAL A 329 -5.21 4.82 -11.34
C VAL A 329 -5.78 3.66 -12.15
N HIS A 330 -4.92 2.81 -12.73
CA HIS A 330 -5.36 1.65 -13.52
C HIS A 330 -6.18 0.63 -12.72
N LEU A 331 -5.93 0.55 -11.41
CA LEU A 331 -6.68 -0.28 -10.47
C LEU A 331 -7.93 0.40 -9.92
N GLY A 332 -8.26 1.63 -10.35
CA GLY A 332 -9.43 2.37 -9.89
C GLY A 332 -9.35 2.83 -8.43
N LEU A 333 -8.15 2.93 -7.86
CA LEU A 333 -7.92 3.45 -6.50
C LEU A 333 -7.72 4.96 -6.49
N LEU A 334 -7.21 5.53 -7.58
CA LEU A 334 -7.05 6.97 -7.78
C LEU A 334 -7.74 7.41 -9.08
N ARG A 335 -8.24 8.64 -9.08
CA ARG A 335 -8.53 9.41 -10.29
C ARG A 335 -7.39 10.40 -10.52
N VAL A 336 -7.17 10.77 -11.79
CA VAL A 336 -6.05 11.63 -12.20
C VAL A 336 -6.53 12.71 -13.15
N GLY A 337 -6.06 13.94 -12.96
CA GLY A 337 -6.30 15.07 -13.87
C GLY A 337 -5.05 15.93 -13.99
N GLN A 338 -5.13 17.00 -14.77
CA GLN A 338 -4.08 18.00 -14.85
C GLN A 338 -4.63 19.37 -14.48
N ASP A 339 -3.82 20.17 -13.79
CA ASP A 339 -4.11 21.58 -13.59
C ASP A 339 -3.83 22.41 -14.87
N GLU A 340 -4.03 23.72 -14.79
CA GLU A 340 -3.76 24.65 -15.90
C GLU A 340 -2.29 24.68 -16.33
N SER A 341 -1.36 24.29 -15.45
CA SER A 341 0.08 24.22 -15.72
C SER A 341 0.53 22.89 -16.33
N GLY A 342 -0.38 21.91 -16.43
CA GLY A 342 -0.09 20.55 -16.88
C GLY A 342 0.44 19.63 -15.78
N GLN A 343 0.46 20.09 -14.52
CA GLN A 343 0.86 19.30 -13.36
C GLN A 343 -0.18 18.21 -13.08
N TRP A 344 0.28 16.99 -12.87
CA TRP A 344 -0.61 15.88 -12.52
C TRP A 344 -1.18 16.05 -11.12
N LEU A 345 -2.50 15.89 -11.02
CA LEU A 345 -3.26 15.90 -9.77
C LEU A 345 -3.92 14.53 -9.56
N TYR A 346 -3.95 14.06 -8.32
CA TYR A 346 -4.55 12.79 -7.93
C TYR A 346 -5.58 12.99 -6.82
N ALA A 347 -6.62 12.15 -6.83
CA ALA A 347 -7.60 12.08 -5.76
C ALA A 347 -8.05 10.63 -5.54
N GLY A 348 -8.36 10.27 -4.29
CA GLY A 348 -8.86 8.93 -3.95
C GLY A 348 -10.26 8.67 -4.51
N THR A 349 -10.48 7.49 -5.08
CA THR A 349 -11.81 7.03 -5.53
C THR A 349 -12.62 6.43 -4.38
N TYR A 350 -13.88 6.06 -4.64
CA TYR A 350 -14.72 5.33 -3.68
C TYR A 350 -14.07 4.02 -3.20
N ALA A 351 -13.41 3.26 -4.08
CA ALA A 351 -12.74 2.01 -3.72
C ALA A 351 -11.62 2.21 -2.70
N SER A 352 -10.85 3.31 -2.84
CA SER A 352 -9.81 3.69 -1.89
C SER A 352 -10.37 4.10 -0.51
N GLN A 353 -11.58 4.67 -0.50
CA GLN A 353 -12.23 5.16 0.72
C GLN A 353 -13.02 4.08 1.46
N THR A 354 -13.37 2.98 0.79
CA THR A 354 -14.23 1.93 1.37
C THR A 354 -13.50 0.61 1.56
N TRP A 355 -13.21 -0.11 0.48
CA TRP A 355 -12.57 -1.41 0.55
C TRP A 355 -11.13 -1.29 1.06
N LEU A 356 -10.34 -0.40 0.48
CA LEU A 356 -8.94 -0.25 0.86
C LEU A 356 -8.78 0.20 2.33
N ARG A 357 -9.72 1.00 2.84
CA ARG A 357 -9.79 1.34 4.27
C ARG A 357 -10.05 0.15 5.19
N LYS A 358 -10.59 -0.96 4.70
CA LYS A 358 -10.77 -2.20 5.47
C LYS A 358 -9.66 -3.22 5.21
N TYR A 359 -9.10 -3.23 4.01
CA TYR A 359 -8.13 -4.22 3.56
C TYR A 359 -6.72 -4.00 4.16
N ASN A 360 -6.04 -5.08 4.59
CA ASN A 360 -4.71 -4.99 5.19
C ASN A 360 -3.60 -5.56 4.27
N GLY A 361 -2.99 -4.70 3.45
CA GLY A 361 -1.92 -5.11 2.53
C GLY A 361 -0.60 -5.54 3.20
N PHE A 362 -0.43 -5.27 4.50
CA PHE A 362 0.80 -5.60 5.22
C PHE A 362 1.02 -7.12 5.36
N THR A 363 -0.06 -7.90 5.39
CA THR A 363 -0.02 -9.37 5.55
C THR A 363 0.21 -10.13 4.26
N GLU A 364 0.23 -9.45 3.11
CA GLU A 364 0.37 -10.11 1.83
C GLU A 364 1.74 -10.76 1.64
N THR A 365 1.77 -11.95 1.05
CA THR A 365 3.03 -12.60 0.67
C THR A 365 3.45 -12.20 -0.72
N THR A 366 4.75 -11.96 -0.91
CA THR A 366 5.31 -11.74 -2.24
C THR A 366 5.06 -12.96 -3.12
N ILE A 367 4.67 -12.74 -4.37
CA ILE A 367 4.65 -13.78 -5.40
C ILE A 367 5.83 -13.61 -6.35
N LEU A 368 6.37 -14.74 -6.81
CA LEU A 368 7.29 -14.80 -7.92
C LEU A 368 6.59 -15.61 -9.01
N LEU A 369 6.24 -14.95 -10.11
CA LEU A 369 5.81 -15.63 -11.32
C LEU A 369 7.05 -16.35 -11.88
N LYS A 370 6.87 -17.60 -12.29
CA LYS A 370 7.93 -18.45 -12.85
C LYS A 370 7.64 -18.71 -14.31
#